data_AF-A0A6A6PJF5-F1
#
_entry.id   AF-A0A6A6PJF5-F1
#
_cell.length_a   1.000
_cell.length_b   1.000
_cell.length_c   1.000
_cell.angle_alpha   90.00
_cell.angle_beta   90.00
_cell.angle_gamma   90.00
#
_symmetry.space_group_name_H-M   'P 1'
#
loop_
_entity.id
_entity.type
_entity.pdbx_description
1 polymer ?
#
loop_
_entity_poly.entity_id
_entity_poly.type
_entity_poly.pdbx_seq_one_letter_code
_entity_poly.pdbx_strand_id
1 'polypeptide(L)'
;MTSTPHPTLSSNYTITHLPIAGSTQISSRVSLLVSKLDSSAAKPSNDEDATEPEKAKLALVVLTAKARYAHKLISVVEIAKREVLAAAAATATASAGEGGGGRWFQYSALSGEVVDVERRGALVGGKAELDEEDADGDEDAFEMMGAKEGGGVKKRNVPVLTVYVCGEAVRELRVAYGYVFSSLSNGTGLNGRVAD
;
A
#
# COMPACT_ATOMS: atom_id res chain seq x y z
N MET A 1 4.90 -7.58 -16.02
CA MET A 1 5.45 -8.57 -15.07
C MET A 1 5.24 -7.99 -13.68
N THR A 2 4.41 -8.61 -12.84
CA THR A 2 4.09 -8.07 -11.52
C THR A 2 5.34 -7.99 -10.66
N SER A 3 5.70 -6.79 -10.18
CA SER A 3 6.75 -6.57 -9.19
C SER A 3 6.54 -7.52 -8.02
N THR A 4 7.38 -8.54 -7.91
CA THR A 4 7.29 -9.55 -6.86
C THR A 4 7.81 -8.96 -5.54
N PRO A 5 7.06 -9.10 -4.43
CA PRO A 5 7.54 -8.68 -3.12
C PRO A 5 8.77 -9.49 -2.69
N HIS A 6 9.44 -9.01 -1.66
CA HIS A 6 10.66 -9.62 -1.12
C HIS A 6 10.48 -11.15 -0.88
N PRO A 7 11.32 -12.01 -1.50
CA PRO A 7 11.07 -13.45 -1.63
C PRO A 7 11.14 -14.24 -0.31
N THR A 8 11.69 -13.65 0.75
CA THR A 8 11.93 -14.33 2.03
C THR A 8 10.81 -14.15 3.07
N LEU A 9 9.73 -13.43 2.75
CA LEU A 9 8.68 -13.11 3.73
C LEU A 9 7.57 -14.18 3.79
N SER A 10 7.43 -15.03 2.78
CA SER A 10 6.33 -15.99 2.67
C SER A 10 6.37 -17.14 3.68
N SER A 11 7.53 -17.44 4.29
CA SER A 11 7.65 -18.49 5.30
C SER A 11 7.03 -18.08 6.63
N ASN A 12 7.21 -16.82 7.02
CA ASN A 12 6.93 -16.31 8.37
C ASN A 12 5.63 -15.49 8.45
N TYR A 13 5.08 -15.05 7.32
CA TYR A 13 3.96 -14.11 7.25
C TYR A 13 2.83 -14.63 6.36
N THR A 14 1.59 -14.30 6.73
CA THR A 14 0.42 -14.51 5.87
C THR A 14 0.28 -13.32 4.93
N ILE A 15 0.83 -13.44 3.72
CA ILE A 15 0.92 -12.34 2.76
C ILE A 15 -0.36 -12.25 1.93
N THR A 16 -1.00 -11.08 1.91
CA THR A 16 -2.15 -10.79 1.03
C THR A 16 -1.81 -9.67 0.06
N HIS A 17 -1.92 -9.93 -1.24
CA HIS A 17 -1.66 -8.93 -2.29
C HIS A 17 -2.93 -8.21 -2.73
N LEU A 18 -2.89 -6.88 -2.69
CA LEU A 18 -3.99 -6.00 -3.06
C LEU A 18 -3.52 -4.95 -4.09
N PRO A 19 -3.45 -5.29 -5.39
CA PRO A 19 -3.07 -4.32 -6.42
C PRO A 19 -4.14 -3.23 -6.60
N ILE A 20 -3.69 -2.02 -6.88
CA ILE A 20 -4.51 -0.84 -7.17
C ILE A 20 -4.38 -0.48 -8.65
N ALA A 21 -5.53 -0.49 -9.32
CA ALA A 21 -5.67 -0.12 -10.73
C ALA A 21 -6.76 0.94 -10.92
N GLY A 22 -6.89 1.46 -12.15
CA GLY A 22 -7.89 2.48 -12.50
C GLY A 22 -9.31 2.10 -12.10
N SER A 23 -9.71 0.85 -12.32
CA SER A 23 -11.03 0.31 -11.94
C SER A 23 -11.22 0.03 -10.45
N THR A 24 -10.18 0.15 -9.63
CA THR A 24 -10.29 -0.12 -8.18
C THR A 24 -11.16 0.95 -7.53
N GLN A 25 -12.23 0.50 -6.85
CA GLN A 25 -13.03 1.34 -5.98
C GLN A 25 -12.36 1.47 -4.61
N ILE A 26 -12.23 2.70 -4.11
CA ILE A 26 -11.53 3.00 -2.85
C ILE A 26 -12.23 2.32 -1.67
N SER A 27 -13.54 2.49 -1.54
CA SER A 27 -14.34 1.94 -0.42
C SER A 27 -14.18 0.42 -0.28
N SER A 28 -14.41 -0.33 -1.36
CA SER A 28 -14.26 -1.79 -1.38
C SER A 28 -12.85 -2.21 -0.96
N ARG A 29 -11.83 -1.48 -1.41
CA ARG A 29 -10.44 -1.83 -1.11
C ARG A 29 -10.05 -1.49 0.33
N VAL A 30 -10.55 -0.38 0.86
CA VAL A 30 -10.42 -0.01 2.28
C VAL A 30 -11.02 -1.09 3.16
N SER A 31 -12.29 -1.47 2.94
CA SER A 31 -12.96 -2.50 3.74
C SER A 31 -12.23 -3.85 3.69
N LEU A 32 -11.72 -4.22 2.51
CA LEU A 32 -10.92 -5.44 2.36
C LEU A 32 -9.59 -5.34 3.13
N LEU A 33 -8.88 -4.22 3.07
CA LEU A 33 -7.64 -4.01 3.81
C LEU A 33 -7.87 -4.12 5.32
N VAL A 34 -8.86 -3.41 5.85
CA VAL A 34 -9.20 -3.42 7.28
C VAL A 34 -9.57 -4.84 7.73
N SER A 35 -10.46 -5.53 7.00
CA SER A 35 -10.86 -6.91 7.36
C SER A 35 -9.69 -7.89 7.39
N LYS A 36 -8.68 -7.73 6.51
CA LYS A 36 -7.49 -8.58 6.48
C LYS A 36 -6.54 -8.32 7.65
N LEU A 37 -6.49 -7.08 8.13
CA LEU A 37 -5.72 -6.73 9.33
C LEU A 37 -6.42 -7.23 10.60
N ASP A 38 -7.75 -7.10 10.66
CA ASP A 38 -8.55 -7.56 11.81
C ASP A 38 -8.57 -9.08 11.94
N SER A 39 -8.66 -9.80 10.83
CA SER A 39 -8.62 -11.27 10.81
C SER A 39 -7.30 -11.85 11.37
N SER A 40 -6.23 -11.04 11.37
CA SER A 40 -4.94 -11.41 11.95
C SER A 40 -4.84 -11.20 13.46
N ALA A 41 -5.75 -10.40 14.04
CA ALA A 41 -5.81 -10.13 15.47
C ALA A 41 -6.64 -11.19 16.23
N ALA A 42 -7.22 -12.16 15.52
CA ALA A 42 -7.89 -13.30 16.12
C ALA A 42 -6.87 -14.12 16.93
N LYS A 43 -7.03 -14.07 18.26
CA LYS A 43 -6.24 -14.85 19.23
C LYS A 43 -6.23 -16.33 18.86
N PRO A 44 -5.14 -17.09 19.12
CA PRO A 44 -5.25 -18.53 19.17
C PRO A 44 -6.38 -18.88 20.15
N SER A 45 -7.32 -19.74 19.72
CA SER A 45 -8.36 -20.24 20.61
C SER A 45 -7.70 -20.94 21.79
N ASN A 46 -8.15 -20.63 23.00
CA ASN A 46 -7.83 -21.43 24.20
C ASN A 46 -8.64 -22.74 24.13
N ASP A 47 -8.41 -23.55 23.09
CA ASP A 47 -8.81 -24.95 23.12
C ASP A 47 -7.68 -25.71 23.83
N GLU A 48 -7.94 -26.13 25.08
CA GLU A 48 -6.97 -26.79 25.95
C GLU A 48 -6.59 -28.23 25.51
N ASP A 49 -6.77 -28.58 24.25
CA ASP A 49 -6.57 -29.96 23.75
C ASP A 49 -5.91 -30.02 22.37
N ALA A 50 -4.88 -29.20 22.13
CA ALA A 50 -4.03 -29.33 20.94
C ALA A 50 -2.54 -29.14 21.27
N THR A 51 -1.81 -30.23 21.08
CA THR A 51 -0.36 -30.36 20.98
C THR A 51 0.28 -29.16 20.24
N GLU A 52 1.17 -28.44 20.92
CA GLU A 52 2.01 -27.31 20.43
C GLU A 52 1.24 -26.14 19.76
N PRO A 53 1.26 -24.90 20.33
CA PRO A 53 0.65 -23.77 19.68
C PRO A 53 1.45 -23.40 18.42
N GLU A 54 0.95 -23.77 17.23
CA GLU A 54 1.44 -23.19 15.98
C GLU A 54 1.30 -21.67 16.09
N LYS A 55 2.44 -20.99 16.23
CA LYS A 55 2.51 -19.53 16.31
C LYS A 55 1.80 -18.93 15.10
N ALA A 56 0.63 -18.33 15.32
CA ALA A 56 -0.16 -17.73 14.26
C ALA A 56 0.70 -16.77 13.44
N LYS A 57 0.77 -16.99 12.12
CA LYS A 57 1.58 -16.16 11.23
C LYS A 57 0.95 -14.77 11.13
N LEU A 58 1.77 -13.74 11.41
CA LEU A 58 1.36 -12.34 11.31
C LEU A 58 0.88 -12.02 9.88
N ALA A 59 -0.29 -11.39 9.75
CA ALA A 59 -0.76 -10.94 8.44
C ALA A 59 0.01 -9.71 7.95
N LEU A 60 0.42 -9.79 6.69
CA LEU A 60 1.12 -8.75 5.98
C LEU A 60 0.36 -8.43 4.70
N VAL A 61 -0.24 -7.25 4.62
CA VAL A 61 -0.99 -6.84 3.43
C VAL A 61 -0.11 -5.97 2.55
N VAL A 62 -0.01 -6.31 1.28
CA VAL A 62 0.87 -5.66 0.29
C VAL A 62 0.02 -4.98 -0.76
N LEU A 63 0.02 -3.64 -0.75
CA LEU A 63 -0.63 -2.82 -1.75
C LEU A 63 0.39 -2.37 -2.80
N THR A 64 0.04 -2.47 -4.07
CA THR A 64 0.92 -2.05 -5.18
C THR A 64 0.18 -1.18 -6.17
N ALA A 65 0.82 -0.15 -6.70
CA ALA A 65 0.26 0.71 -7.72
C ALA A 65 1.33 1.24 -8.68
N LYS A 66 1.02 1.28 -9.96
CA LYS A 66 1.78 2.06 -10.95
C LYS A 66 1.64 3.54 -10.67
N ALA A 67 2.61 4.35 -11.09
CA ALA A 67 2.66 5.80 -10.86
C ALA A 67 1.31 6.52 -11.05
N ARG A 68 0.63 6.26 -12.18
CA ARG A 68 -0.69 6.83 -12.50
C ARG A 68 -1.79 6.56 -11.46
N TYR A 69 -1.66 5.51 -10.65
CA TYR A 69 -2.62 5.12 -9.62
C TYR A 69 -2.05 5.19 -8.19
N ALA A 70 -0.84 5.72 -8.01
CA ALA A 70 -0.22 5.82 -6.70
C ALA A 70 -1.03 6.71 -5.75
N HIS A 71 -1.63 7.79 -6.26
CA HIS A 71 -2.53 8.66 -5.49
C HIS A 71 -3.70 7.87 -4.87
N LYS A 72 -4.32 6.97 -5.65
CA LYS A 72 -5.43 6.12 -5.21
C LYS A 72 -4.99 5.11 -4.14
N LEU A 73 -3.79 4.54 -4.29
CA LEU A 73 -3.21 3.67 -3.26
C LEU A 73 -3.03 4.42 -1.95
N ILE A 74 -2.46 5.62 -2.00
CA ILE A 74 -2.27 6.47 -0.80
C ILE A 74 -3.61 6.76 -0.15
N SER A 75 -4.65 7.11 -0.92
CA SER A 75 -5.99 7.33 -0.38
C SER A 75 -6.54 6.09 0.35
N VAL A 76 -6.44 4.90 -0.24
CA VAL A 76 -6.88 3.65 0.39
C VAL A 76 -6.14 3.40 1.72
N VAL A 77 -4.81 3.56 1.71
CA VAL A 77 -3.95 3.37 2.89
C VAL A 77 -4.33 4.33 4.03
N GLU A 78 -4.47 5.63 3.75
CA GLU A 78 -4.74 6.64 4.76
C GLU A 78 -6.19 6.59 5.29
N ILE A 79 -7.15 6.17 4.47
CA ILE A 79 -8.52 5.93 4.96
C ILE A 79 -8.55 4.70 5.86
N ALA A 80 -7.98 3.57 5.42
CA ALA A 80 -7.94 2.35 6.22
C ALA A 80 -7.20 2.54 7.56
N LYS A 81 -6.10 3.29 7.55
CA LYS A 81 -5.37 3.67 8.77
C LYS A 81 -6.27 4.41 9.76
N ARG A 82 -7.06 5.38 9.28
CA ARG A 82 -8.00 6.12 10.13
C ARG A 82 -9.09 5.21 10.68
N GLU A 83 -9.62 4.28 9.89
CA GLU A 83 -10.63 3.32 10.35
C GLU A 83 -10.09 2.39 11.44
N VAL A 84 -8.88 1.82 11.25
CA VAL A 84 -8.23 0.96 12.26
C VAL A 84 -7.98 1.71 13.56
N LEU A 85 -7.46 2.94 13.48
CA LEU A 85 -7.21 3.75 14.68
C LEU A 85 -8.53 4.22 15.33
N ALA A 86 -9.56 4.55 14.56
CA ALA A 86 -10.86 4.93 15.11
C ALA A 86 -11.56 3.76 15.81
N ALA A 87 -11.54 2.57 15.19
CA ALA A 87 -12.08 1.35 15.78
C ALA A 87 -11.40 1.01 17.11
N ALA A 88 -10.07 1.12 17.14
CA ALA A 88 -9.29 0.91 18.36
C ALA A 88 -9.63 1.93 19.47
N ALA A 89 -9.84 3.20 19.11
CA ALA A 89 -10.21 4.24 20.06
C ALA A 89 -11.60 3.98 20.68
N ALA A 90 -12.54 3.49 19.87
CA ALA A 90 -13.88 3.11 20.33
C ALA A 90 -13.84 1.89 21.27
N THR A 91 -12.91 0.96 21.07
CA THR A 91 -12.74 -0.22 21.95
C THR A 91 -11.92 0.05 23.21
N ALA A 92 -11.00 1.02 23.19
CA ALA A 92 -10.13 1.34 24.32
C ALA A 92 -10.90 1.92 25.53
N THR A 93 -12.09 2.46 25.32
CA THR A 93 -12.99 2.90 26.40
C THR A 93 -13.70 1.75 27.12
N ALA A 94 -13.62 0.52 26.60
CA ALA A 94 -14.32 -0.65 27.13
C ALA A 94 -13.43 -1.69 27.83
N SER A 95 -12.12 -1.73 27.57
CA SER A 95 -11.21 -2.65 28.28
C SER A 95 -9.74 -2.21 28.20
N ALA A 96 -9.14 -1.88 29.35
CA ALA A 96 -7.70 -1.67 29.52
C ALA A 96 -6.92 -3.00 29.54
N GLY A 97 -7.09 -3.81 28.49
CA GLY A 97 -6.33 -5.04 28.28
C GLY A 97 -5.27 -4.81 27.21
N GLU A 98 -4.00 -5.07 27.53
CA GLU A 98 -2.89 -5.14 26.57
C GLU A 98 -3.21 -6.17 25.48
N GLY A 99 -3.72 -5.70 24.33
CA GLY A 99 -4.12 -6.60 23.27
C GLY A 99 -4.42 -5.87 21.97
N GLY A 100 -3.37 -5.50 21.24
CA GLY A 100 -3.32 -5.49 19.77
C GLY A 100 -4.24 -4.56 18.96
N GLY A 101 -5.22 -3.87 19.56
CA GLY A 101 -6.11 -2.95 18.84
C GLY A 101 -5.45 -1.57 18.66
N GLY A 102 -5.27 -1.12 17.42
CA GLY A 102 -4.91 0.29 17.15
C GLY A 102 -3.43 0.57 16.89
N ARG A 103 -2.67 -0.42 16.45
CA ARG A 103 -1.31 -0.23 15.94
C ARG A 103 -1.28 -0.38 14.42
N TRP A 104 -0.54 0.50 13.78
CA TRP A 104 -0.35 0.53 12.33
C TRP A 104 1.13 0.63 12.02
N PHE A 105 1.69 -0.41 11.39
CA PHE A 105 3.04 -0.39 10.86
C PHE A 105 2.98 -0.38 9.34
N GLN A 106 3.68 0.57 8.75
CA GLN A 106 3.72 0.78 7.31
C GLN A 106 5.15 0.84 6.80
N TYR A 107 5.40 0.18 5.68
CA TYR A 107 6.69 0.14 5.00
C TYR A 107 6.46 0.49 3.54
N SER A 108 7.22 1.44 3.01
CA SER A 108 7.06 1.91 1.62
C SER A 108 8.30 1.53 0.81
N ALA A 109 8.08 0.96 -0.37
CA ALA A 109 9.13 0.64 -1.33
C ALA A 109 8.78 1.21 -2.71
N LEU A 110 9.78 1.72 -3.42
CA LEU A 110 9.65 2.21 -4.78
C LEU A 110 10.45 1.31 -5.72
N SER A 111 9.84 0.91 -6.84
CA SER A 111 10.47 0.10 -7.88
C SER A 111 10.11 0.62 -9.26
N GLY A 112 10.75 0.12 -10.32
CA GLY A 112 10.40 0.43 -11.70
C GLY A 112 9.98 -0.82 -12.47
N GLU A 113 8.90 -0.73 -13.25
CA GLU A 113 8.50 -1.74 -14.23
C GLU A 113 8.75 -1.19 -15.64
N VAL A 114 9.57 -1.88 -16.44
CA VAL A 114 9.75 -1.52 -17.85
C VAL A 114 8.52 -1.96 -18.63
N VAL A 115 7.83 -0.99 -19.21
CA VAL A 115 6.65 -1.19 -20.05
C VAL A 115 6.99 -0.80 -21.47
N ASP A 116 6.62 -1.67 -22.39
CA ASP A 116 6.69 -1.44 -23.82
C ASP A 116 5.50 -0.58 -24.25
N VAL A 117 5.79 0.65 -24.70
CA VAL A 117 4.79 1.61 -25.17
C VAL A 117 4.88 1.66 -26.69
N GLU A 118 3.80 1.29 -27.38
CA GLU A 118 3.72 1.44 -28.82
C GLU A 118 3.77 2.93 -29.18
N ARG A 119 4.69 3.32 -30.08
CA ARG A 119 4.64 4.66 -30.66
C ARG A 119 3.37 4.76 -31.49
N ARG A 120 2.40 5.59 -31.08
CA ARG A 120 1.34 6.01 -32.01
C ARG A 120 2.02 6.75 -33.17
N GLY A 121 2.00 6.13 -34.34
CA GLY A 121 2.34 6.82 -35.58
C GLY A 121 1.39 8.01 -35.71
N ALA A 122 1.95 9.19 -35.97
CA ALA A 122 1.15 10.36 -36.28
C ALA A 122 0.35 10.06 -37.56
N LEU A 123 -0.92 9.69 -37.42
CA LEU A 123 -1.85 9.66 -38.53
C LEU A 123 -2.07 11.11 -38.95
N VAL A 124 -1.49 11.47 -40.09
CA VAL A 124 -1.75 12.72 -40.79
C VAL A 124 -3.26 12.80 -41.05
N GLY A 125 -3.92 13.75 -40.39
CA GLY A 125 -5.28 14.18 -40.70
C GLY A 125 -6.39 13.27 -40.19
N GLY A 126 -6.95 13.59 -39.02
CA GLY A 126 -8.21 13.00 -38.59
C GLY A 126 -8.47 13.14 -37.10
N LYS A 127 -9.07 14.28 -36.72
CA LYS A 127 -9.83 14.54 -35.48
C LYS A 127 -9.58 13.53 -34.35
N ALA A 128 -8.47 13.71 -33.63
CA ALA A 128 -8.19 12.98 -32.41
C ALA A 128 -9.19 13.43 -31.34
N GLU A 129 -10.01 12.50 -30.84
CA GLU A 129 -10.52 12.63 -29.48
C GLU A 129 -9.31 12.72 -28.56
N LEU A 130 -9.22 13.86 -27.87
CA LEU A 130 -8.26 14.14 -26.83
C LEU A 130 -8.49 13.16 -25.68
N ASP A 131 -7.74 12.06 -25.67
CA ASP A 131 -7.39 11.37 -24.43
C ASP A 131 -6.27 12.19 -23.77
N GLU A 132 -6.66 13.36 -23.26
CA GLU A 132 -5.87 14.21 -22.37
C GLU A 132 -5.73 13.47 -21.05
N GLU A 133 -4.67 12.68 -20.82
CA GLU A 133 -4.14 12.36 -19.47
C GLU A 133 -2.84 11.52 -19.48
N ASP A 134 -1.87 11.82 -20.36
CA ASP A 134 -0.48 11.33 -20.19
C ASP A 134 0.55 12.32 -20.77
N ALA A 135 0.31 13.62 -20.53
CA ALA A 135 1.20 14.71 -20.90
C ALA A 135 2.03 15.17 -19.70
N ASP A 136 2.83 14.26 -19.14
CA ASP A 136 3.92 14.62 -18.22
C ASP A 136 5.28 14.37 -18.89
N GLY A 137 5.82 15.45 -19.46
CA GLY A 137 7.25 15.75 -19.57
C GLY A 137 8.07 14.99 -20.61
N ASP A 138 8.15 15.56 -21.82
CA ASP A 138 9.42 15.77 -22.52
C ASP A 138 9.18 16.82 -23.62
N GLU A 139 9.43 18.09 -23.27
CA GLU A 139 9.64 19.18 -24.24
C GLU A 139 10.99 18.97 -24.94
N ASP A 140 11.13 17.92 -25.74
CA ASP A 140 12.24 17.81 -26.69
C ASP A 140 11.74 18.24 -28.07
N ALA A 141 11.56 19.56 -28.20
CA ALA A 141 11.39 20.27 -29.45
C ALA A 141 12.73 20.34 -30.23
N PHE A 142 13.30 19.18 -30.57
CA PHE A 142 14.36 19.08 -31.58
C PHE A 142 13.80 18.36 -32.82
N GLU A 143 13.68 19.11 -33.91
CA GLU A 143 13.40 18.60 -35.24
C GLU A 143 14.44 17.55 -35.63
N MET A 144 14.10 16.26 -35.52
CA MET A 144 14.95 15.18 -36.02
C MET A 144 14.56 14.88 -37.47
N MET A 145 15.38 15.37 -38.41
CA MET A 145 15.41 14.87 -39.79
C MET A 145 15.62 13.35 -39.78
N GLY A 146 14.71 12.63 -40.42
CA GLY A 146 14.87 11.20 -40.67
C GLY A 146 13.77 10.37 -40.03
N ALA A 147 12.56 10.45 -40.60
CA ALA A 147 11.52 9.46 -40.35
C ALA A 147 12.07 8.06 -40.71
N LYS A 148 12.43 7.27 -39.69
CA LYS A 148 12.52 5.82 -39.86
C LYS A 148 11.10 5.28 -39.87
N GLU A 149 10.63 4.92 -41.05
CA GLU A 149 9.48 4.05 -41.23
C GLU A 149 9.70 2.78 -40.39
N GLY A 150 8.90 2.63 -39.36
CA GLY A 150 8.98 1.48 -38.47
C GLY A 150 8.31 1.80 -37.15
N GLY A 151 7.09 1.28 -36.97
CA GLY A 151 6.39 1.27 -35.69
C GLY A 151 7.25 0.59 -34.63
N GLY A 152 8.10 1.38 -33.98
CA GLY A 152 9.04 0.89 -32.97
C GLY A 152 8.47 1.11 -31.58
N VAL A 153 8.37 0.02 -30.81
CA VAL A 153 8.05 0.02 -29.39
C VAL A 153 9.08 0.86 -28.62
N LYS A 154 8.64 1.88 -27.88
CA LYS A 154 9.46 2.66 -26.94
C LYS A 154 9.37 2.00 -25.57
N LYS A 155 10.50 1.56 -25.01
CA LYS A 155 10.54 1.08 -23.62
C LYS A 155 10.47 2.27 -22.67
N ARG A 156 9.50 2.30 -21.75
CA ARG A 156 9.37 3.32 -20.69
C ARG A 156 9.49 2.64 -19.34
N ASN A 157 10.32 3.17 -18.45
CA ASN A 157 10.36 2.72 -17.06
C ASN A 157 9.22 3.41 -16.29
N VAL A 158 8.27 2.63 -15.76
CA VAL A 158 7.12 3.13 -15.02
C VAL A 158 7.32 2.87 -13.52
N PRO A 159 7.34 3.92 -12.68
CA PRO A 159 7.44 3.74 -11.24
C PRO A 159 6.27 2.92 -10.67
N VAL A 160 6.57 2.06 -9.70
CA VAL A 160 5.62 1.25 -8.95
C VAL A 160 5.86 1.46 -7.46
N LEU A 161 4.85 2.03 -6.79
CA LEU A 161 4.80 2.18 -5.35
C LEU A 161 4.25 0.90 -4.73
N THR A 162 4.96 0.37 -3.75
CA THR A 162 4.52 -0.75 -2.91
C THR A 162 4.45 -0.31 -1.46
N VAL A 163 3.32 -0.57 -0.81
CA VAL A 163 3.12 -0.30 0.61
C VAL A 163 2.76 -1.60 1.32
N TYR A 164 3.54 -1.95 2.33
CA TYR A 164 3.29 -3.07 3.22
C TYR A 164 2.65 -2.55 4.50
N VAL A 165 1.58 -3.22 4.95
CA VAL A 165 0.83 -2.85 6.15
C VAL A 165 0.62 -4.06 7.04
N CYS A 166 0.82 -3.88 8.35
CA CYS A 166 0.58 -4.89 9.38
C CYS A 166 0.32 -4.27 10.75
N GLY A 167 -0.27 -5.04 11.66
CA GLY A 167 -0.56 -4.63 13.04
C GLY A 167 0.64 -4.70 13.99
N GLU A 168 1.70 -5.42 13.61
CA GLU A 168 2.93 -5.59 14.38
C GLU A 168 4.17 -5.23 13.56
N ALA A 169 5.29 -4.95 14.23
CA ALA A 169 6.53 -4.58 13.56
C ALA A 169 7.19 -5.79 12.88
N VAL A 170 7.41 -5.70 11.57
CA VAL A 170 8.18 -6.67 10.77
C VAL A 170 9.64 -6.22 10.69
N ARG A 171 10.57 -7.06 11.17
CA ARG A 171 11.99 -6.70 11.31
C ARG A 171 12.69 -6.60 9.97
N GLU A 172 12.42 -7.54 9.07
CA GLU A 172 13.00 -7.67 7.75
C GLU A 172 12.67 -6.44 6.90
N LEU A 173 11.40 -6.04 6.91
CA LEU A 173 10.93 -4.83 6.23
C LEU A 173 11.48 -3.56 6.87
N ARG A 174 11.61 -3.52 8.20
CA ARG A 174 12.22 -2.38 8.91
C ARG A 174 13.67 -2.16 8.50
N VAL A 175 14.44 -3.23 8.37
CA VAL A 175 15.84 -3.16 7.93
C VAL A 175 15.94 -2.72 6.46
N ALA A 176 15.06 -3.24 5.61
CA ALA A 176 15.09 -2.94 4.17
C ALA A 176 14.57 -1.54 3.82
N TYR A 177 13.51 -1.06 4.47
CA TYR A 177 12.74 0.10 4.03
C TYR A 177 12.48 1.16 5.12
N GLY A 178 12.90 0.94 6.36
CA GLY A 178 12.44 1.74 7.50
C GLY A 178 10.95 1.52 7.79
N TYR A 179 10.32 2.32 8.65
CA TYR A 179 8.87 2.20 8.88
C TYR A 179 8.24 3.51 9.32
N VAL A 180 6.94 3.64 9.05
CA VAL A 180 6.06 4.62 9.67
C VAL A 180 5.17 3.87 10.64
N PHE A 181 5.17 4.31 11.90
CA PHE A 181 4.30 3.76 12.95
C PHE A 181 3.24 4.76 13.34
N SER A 182 2.04 4.26 13.60
CA SER A 182 0.98 5.05 14.21
C SER A 182 0.24 4.21 15.23
N SER A 183 -0.02 4.82 16.37
CA SER A 183 -0.79 4.24 17.46
C SER A 183 -1.56 5.35 18.14
N LEU A 184 -2.68 5.01 18.75
CA LEU A 184 -3.31 5.91 19.70
C LEU A 184 -2.39 6.04 20.91
N SER A 185 -1.94 7.27 21.20
CA SER A 185 -1.37 7.60 22.50
C SER A 185 -2.53 8.05 23.40
N ASN A 186 -2.74 7.37 24.53
CA ASN A 186 -3.68 7.85 25.53
C ASN A 186 -3.19 9.21 26.05
N GLY A 187 -3.82 10.28 25.59
CA GLY A 187 -3.60 11.63 26.12
C GLY A 187 -4.22 11.74 27.50
N THR A 188 -3.50 11.32 28.55
CA THR A 188 -3.77 11.81 29.90
C THR A 188 -3.25 13.24 29.99
N GLY A 189 -4.06 14.18 29.51
CA GLY A 189 -3.88 15.61 29.76
C GLY A 189 -4.15 15.91 31.23
N LEU A 190 -3.18 15.64 32.09
CA LEU A 190 -3.13 16.23 33.43
C LEU A 190 -2.63 17.67 33.27
N ASN A 191 -3.54 18.60 32.97
CA ASN A 191 -3.31 20.01 33.27
C ASN A 191 -3.28 20.14 34.79
N GLY A 192 -2.08 20.03 35.35
CA GLY A 192 -1.78 20.37 36.73
C GLY A 192 -2.17 21.82 36.98
N ARG A 193 -3.26 21.98 37.71
CA ARG A 193 -3.66 23.20 38.41
C ARG A 193 -2.51 23.59 39.34
N VAL A 194 -1.71 24.57 38.96
CA VAL A 194 -0.86 25.29 39.91
C VAL A 194 -1.77 26.32 40.57
N ALA A 195 -2.25 25.98 41.75
CA ALA A 195 -2.69 26.96 42.72
C ALA A 195 -1.42 27.43 43.44
N ASP A 196 -1.04 28.69 43.21
CA ASP A 196 -0.55 29.62 44.22
C ASP A 196 -0.76 31.04 43.70
#